data_AF-A0A178GPN7-F1
#
_entry.id   AF-A0A178GPN7-F1
#
_cell.length_a   1.000
_cell.length_b   1.000
_cell.length_c   1.000
_cell.angle_alpha   90.00
_cell.angle_beta   90.00
_cell.angle_gamma   90.00
#
_symmetry.space_group_name_H-M   'P 1'
#
loop_
_entity.id
_entity.type
_entity.pdbx_description
1 polymer ?
#
loop_
_entity_poly.entity_id
_entity_poly.type
_entity_poly.pdbx_seq_one_letter_code
_entity_poly.pdbx_strand_id
1 'polypeptide(L)'
;MLINALLTLNFILIALHLYFYSSQKQKNYGLSIFIRLLTLGLFGFVILDRYETQTHLISVLVSWAIFEIIEGLFKKKKASAP
;
A
#
# COMPACT_ATOMS: atom_id res chain seq x y z
N MET A 1 14.20 1.71 14.36
CA MET A 1 14.58 0.53 13.54
C MET A 1 13.39 -0.32 13.09
N LEU A 2 12.47 -0.71 13.99
CA LEU A 2 11.30 -1.53 13.63
C LEU A 2 10.35 -0.86 12.61
N ILE A 3 10.05 0.44 12.79
CA ILE A 3 9.21 1.21 11.86
C ILE A 3 9.80 1.21 10.45
N ASN A 4 11.11 1.45 10.30
CA ASN A 4 11.76 1.45 8.99
C ASN A 4 11.68 0.08 8.30
N ALA A 5 11.83 -1.01 9.05
CA ALA A 5 11.69 -2.37 8.52
C ALA A 5 10.24 -2.65 8.05
N LEU A 6 9.25 -2.26 8.86
CA LEU A 6 7.83 -2.38 8.51
C LEU A 6 7.46 -1.51 7.31
N LEU A 7 7.98 -0.29 7.23
CA LEU A 7 7.77 0.63 6.11
C LEU A 7 8.36 0.04 4.82
N THR A 8 9.59 -0.48 4.90
CA THR A 8 10.27 -1.13 3.76
C THR A 8 9.48 -2.35 3.28
N LEU A 9 9.01 -3.19 4.21
CA LEU A 9 8.16 -4.34 3.89
C LEU A 9 6.85 -3.90 3.20
N ASN A 10 6.23 -2.81 3.66
CA ASN A 10 5.02 -2.26 3.05
C ASN A 10 5.28 -1.82 1.60
N PHE A 11 6.38 -1.11 1.33
CA PHE A 11 6.79 -0.73 -0.02
C PHE A 11 7.03 -1.95 -0.92
N ILE A 12 7.71 -2.98 -0.42
CA ILE A 12 7.96 -4.22 -1.16
C ILE A 12 6.63 -4.91 -1.52
N LEU A 13 5.69 -4.99 -0.58
CA LEU A 13 4.39 -5.62 -0.80
C LEU A 13 3.53 -4.82 -1.79
N ILE A 14 3.55 -3.49 -1.72
CA ILE A 14 2.90 -2.63 -2.72
C ILE A 14 3.50 -2.87 -4.10
N ALA A 15 4.82 -2.85 -4.24
CA ALA A 15 5.49 -3.09 -5.52
C ALA A 15 5.18 -4.48 -6.08
N LEU A 16 5.17 -5.50 -5.23
CA LEU A 16 4.81 -6.86 -5.60
C LEU A 16 3.35 -6.95 -6.06
N HIS A 17 2.43 -6.29 -5.34
CA HIS A 17 1.03 -6.24 -5.73
C HIS A 17 0.87 -5.56 -7.08
N LEU A 18 1.52 -4.42 -7.30
CA LEU A 18 1.51 -3.71 -8.58
C LEU A 18 2.07 -4.56 -9.71
N TYR A 19 3.14 -5.31 -9.47
CA TYR A 19 3.71 -6.24 -10.45
C TYR A 19 2.71 -7.32 -10.85
N PHE A 20 2.09 -8.00 -9.87
CA PHE A 20 1.06 -9.02 -10.15
C PHE A 20 -0.18 -8.42 -10.83
N TYR A 21 -0.58 -7.21 -10.42
CA TYR A 21 -1.73 -6.52 -10.98
C TYR A 21 -1.49 -6.07 -12.43
N SER A 22 -0.28 -5.58 -12.73
CA SER A 22 0.17 -5.17 -14.07
C SER A 22 0.33 -6.34 -15.02
N SER A 23 0.90 -7.46 -14.55
CA SER A 23 0.98 -8.71 -15.33
C SER A 23 -0.37 -9.38 -15.57
N GLN A 24 -1.48 -8.84 -15.04
CA GLN A 24 -2.84 -9.40 -15.12
C GLN A 24 -2.96 -10.88 -14.70
N LYS A 25 -1.91 -11.46 -14.09
CA LYS A 25 -1.80 -12.91 -13.86
C LYS A 25 -2.83 -13.42 -12.86
N GLN A 26 -3.36 -12.56 -11.98
CA GLN A 26 -4.57 -12.80 -11.19
C GLN A 26 -4.92 -11.57 -10.32
N LYS A 27 -6.21 -11.31 -10.07
CA LYS A 27 -6.63 -10.39 -9.01
C LYS A 27 -6.47 -11.08 -7.66
N ASN A 28 -5.32 -10.92 -7.02
CA ASN A 28 -5.14 -11.41 -5.66
C ASN A 28 -5.76 -10.41 -4.66
N TYR A 29 -7.08 -10.49 -4.50
CA TYR A 29 -7.84 -9.67 -3.56
C TYR A 29 -7.34 -9.82 -2.12
N GLY A 30 -6.88 -11.03 -1.74
CA GLY A 30 -6.26 -11.28 -0.44
C GLY A 30 -5.00 -10.44 -0.23
N LEU A 31 -4.13 -10.33 -1.24
CA LEU A 31 -2.93 -9.50 -1.18
C LEU A 31 -3.27 -8.00 -1.05
N SER A 32 -4.28 -7.50 -1.77
CA SER A 32 -4.73 -6.10 -1.65
C SER A 32 -5.27 -5.81 -0.24
N ILE A 33 -6.11 -6.69 0.30
CA ILE A 33 -6.66 -6.54 1.67
C ILE A 33 -5.54 -6.60 2.71
N PHE A 34 -4.57 -7.51 2.53
CA PHE A 34 -3.42 -7.62 3.42
C PHE A 34 -2.57 -6.35 3.44
N ILE A 35 -2.31 -5.74 2.27
CA ILE A 35 -1.60 -4.45 2.18
C ILE A 35 -2.39 -3.36 2.89
N ARG A 36 -3.72 -3.27 2.68
CA ARG A 36 -4.56 -2.29 3.37
C ARG A 36 -4.48 -2.43 4.90
N LEU A 37 -4.57 -3.66 5.42
CA LEU A 37 -4.45 -3.93 6.85
C LEU A 37 -3.05 -3.58 7.38
N LEU A 38 -2.00 -3.93 6.65
CA LEU A 38 -0.62 -3.61 7.02
C LEU A 38 -0.38 -2.09 7.05
N THR A 39 -0.88 -1.37 6.06
CA THR A 39 -0.78 0.10 5.98
C THR A 39 -1.58 0.76 7.11
N LEU A 40 -2.77 0.24 7.44
CA LEU A 40 -3.57 0.71 8.57
C LEU A 40 -2.88 0.46 9.92
N GLY A 41 -2.26 -0.72 10.09
CA GLY A 41 -1.47 -1.06 11.26
C GLY A 41 -0.24 -0.16 11.43
N LEU A 42 0.46 0.12 10.33
CA LEU A 42 1.55 1.10 10.30
C LEU A 42 1.07 2.50 10.68
N PHE A 43 -0.13 2.89 10.23
CA PHE A 43 -0.74 4.17 10.60
C PHE A 43 -0.95 4.29 12.10
N GLY A 44 -1.58 3.28 12.72
CA GLY A 44 -1.80 3.24 14.16
C GLY A 44 -0.49 3.21 14.94
N PHE A 45 0.48 2.41 14.47
CA PHE A 45 1.78 2.30 15.12
C PHE A 45 2.55 3.64 15.09
N VAL A 46 2.57 4.32 13.94
CA VAL A 46 3.19 5.64 13.81
C VAL A 46 2.48 6.65 14.72
N ILE A 47 1.15 6.71 14.75
CA ILE A 47 0.43 7.65 15.64
C ILE A 47 0.76 7.43 17.14
N LEU A 48 0.92 6.17 17.56
CA LEU A 48 1.26 5.83 18.93
C LEU A 48 2.72 6.15 19.27
N ASP A 49 3.62 6.08 18.28
CA ASP A 49 5.05 6.38 18.42
C ASP A 49 5.32 7.90 18.25
N ARG A 50 5.16 8.64 19.34
CA ARG A 50 5.15 10.13 19.39
C ARG A 50 6.47 10.86 19.04
N TYR A 51 7.59 10.17 18.79
CA TYR A 51 8.92 10.80 18.83
C TYR A 51 9.60 11.06 17.46
N GLU A 52 9.28 10.35 16.37
CA GLU A 52 9.88 10.55 15.03
C GLU A 52 8.83 10.66 13.90
N THR A 53 7.67 11.21 14.23
CA THR A 53 6.41 10.73 13.66
C THR A 53 5.97 11.36 12.34
N GLN A 54 6.34 12.62 12.07
CA GLN A 54 5.74 13.37 10.96
C GLN A 54 6.18 12.84 9.59
N THR A 55 7.47 12.59 9.40
CA THR A 55 8.02 12.12 8.12
C THR A 55 7.52 10.71 7.77
N HIS A 56 7.43 9.83 8.77
CA HIS A 56 6.89 8.48 8.59
C HIS A 56 5.40 8.51 8.30
N LEU A 57 4.62 9.33 9.00
CA LEU A 57 3.19 9.47 8.74
C LEU A 57 2.92 9.98 7.31
N ILE A 58 3.66 10.99 6.86
CA ILE A 58 3.58 11.51 5.49
C ILE A 58 3.93 10.41 4.49
N SER A 59 4.99 9.64 4.73
CA SER A 59 5.38 8.55 3.84
C SER A 59 4.30 7.46 3.73
N VAL A 60 3.68 7.06 4.85
CA VAL A 60 2.59 6.09 4.85
C VAL A 60 1.35 6.62 4.11
N LEU A 61 0.99 7.90 4.33
CA LEU A 61 -0.13 8.55 3.63
C LEU A 61 0.10 8.59 2.12
N VAL A 62 1.29 9.01 1.68
CA VAL A 62 1.63 9.11 0.26
C VAL A 62 1.58 7.74 -0.40
N SER A 63 2.17 6.71 0.23
CA SER A 63 2.14 5.33 -0.28
C SER A 63 0.72 4.79 -0.41
N TRP A 64 -0.14 5.07 0.58
CA TRP A 64 -1.54 4.67 0.53
C TRP A 64 -2.31 5.38 -0.58
N ALA A 65 -2.17 6.70 -0.71
CA ALA A 65 -2.84 7.47 -1.76
C ALA A 65 -2.44 6.99 -3.15
N ILE A 66 -1.14 6.75 -3.38
CA ILE A 66 -0.63 6.19 -4.64
C ILE A 66 -1.26 4.81 -4.90
N PHE A 67 -1.31 3.95 -3.89
CA PHE A 67 -1.91 2.62 -4.01
C PHE A 67 -3.39 2.69 -4.43
N GLU A 68 -4.20 3.50 -3.74
CA GLU A 68 -5.64 3.69 -4.05
C GLU A 68 -5.85 4.25 -5.45
N ILE A 69 -5.06 5.27 -5.86
CA ILE A 69 -5.14 5.87 -7.20
C ILE A 69 -4.83 4.82 -8.27
N ILE A 70 -3.74 4.06 -8.12
CA ILE A 70 -3.38 3.04 -9.09
C ILE A 70 -4.45 1.95 -9.15
N GLU A 71 -4.91 1.44 -8.00
CA GLU A 71 -5.95 0.42 -7.96
C GLU A 71 -7.25 0.91 -8.64
N GLY A 72 -7.63 2.18 -8.41
CA GLY A 72 -8.78 2.84 -9.03
C GLY A 72 -8.64 3.03 -10.54
N LEU A 73 -7.48 3.49 -11.02
CA LEU A 73 -7.20 3.67 -12.45
C LEU A 73 -7.23 2.34 -13.20
N PHE A 74 -6.63 1.28 -12.63
CA PHE A 74 -6.65 -0.04 -13.27
C PHE A 74 -8.03 -0.71 -13.21
N LYS A 75 -8.82 -0.50 -12.15
CA LYS A 75 -10.24 -0.92 -12.11
C LYS A 75 -11.05 -0.26 -13.23
N LYS A 76 -10.88 1.06 -13.43
CA LYS A 76 -11.51 1.79 -14.54
C LYS A 76 -11.09 1.24 -15.91
N LYS A 77 -9.79 0.99 -16.11
CA LYS A 77 -9.25 0.45 -17.38
C LYS A 77 -9.83 -0.92 -17.75
N LYS A 78 -10.12 -1.78 -16.76
CA LYS A 78 -10.78 -3.08 -16.98
C LYS A 78 -12.28 -2.95 -17.25
N ALA A 79 -12.97 -1.98 -16.66
CA ALA A 79 -14.39 -1.75 -16.90
C ALA A 79 -14.65 -1.11 -18.28
N SER A 80 -13.66 -0.43 -18.86
CA SER A 80 -13.71 0.19 -20.18
C SER A 80 -13.17 -0.69 -21.32
N ALA A 81 -12.69 -1.90 -21.02
CA ALA A 81 -12.30 -2.86 -22.07
C ALA A 81 -13.55 -3.62 -22.53
N PRO A 82 -13.87 -3.65 -23.84
CA PRO A 82 -15.05 -4.31 -24.39
C PRO A 82 -15.01 -5.83 -24.24
#